data_AF-A0A1I1CG02-F1
#
_entry.id   AF-A0A1I1CG02-F1
#
_cell.length_a   1.000
_cell.length_b   1.000
_cell.length_c   1.000
_cell.angle_alpha   90.00
_cell.angle_beta   90.00
_cell.angle_gamma   90.00
#
_symmetry.space_group_name_H-M   'P 1'
#
loop_
_entity.id
_entity.type
_entity.pdbx_description
1 polymer ?
#
loop_
_entity_poly.entity_id
_entity_poly.type
_entity_poly.pdbx_seq_one_letter_code
_entity_poly.pdbx_strand_id
1 'polypeptide(L)'
;MKKLIFAFILLGGLIYLSPSEVIAQSVSTSAVDAKTQEKLEKSKIQLEKYTESHRKAVEKLAKTRADYDKKNAAGKLSPNDVEKITKKMGKQSKSIEKLDKKIRKLEEYIRKNS
;
A
#
# COMPACT_ATOMS: atom_id res chain seq x y z
N MET A 1 -80.21 25.28 -11.70
CA MET A 1 -79.25 24.17 -11.52
C MET A 1 -78.05 24.75 -10.78
N LYS A 2 -77.96 24.66 -9.44
CA LYS A 2 -77.62 23.49 -8.60
C LYS A 2 -76.21 22.94 -8.92
N LYS A 3 -75.34 22.99 -7.91
CA LYS A 3 -74.07 22.27 -7.71
C LYS A 3 -72.78 22.91 -8.28
N LEU A 4 -72.31 23.98 -7.64
CA LEU A 4 -70.87 24.25 -7.49
C LEU A 4 -70.51 23.93 -6.04
N ILE A 5 -70.40 22.63 -5.81
CA ILE A 5 -70.11 21.97 -4.54
C ILE A 5 -68.59 21.88 -4.39
N PHE A 6 -68.08 22.42 -3.28
CA PHE A 6 -67.02 21.86 -2.45
C PHE A 6 -65.89 21.10 -3.17
N ALA A 7 -64.78 21.79 -3.45
CA ALA A 7 -63.50 21.12 -3.74
C ALA A 7 -62.26 21.95 -3.34
N PHE A 8 -62.37 22.92 -2.43
CA PHE A 8 -61.22 23.70 -1.92
C PHE A 8 -61.13 23.74 -0.39
N ILE A 9 -61.81 22.81 0.29
CA ILE A 9 -61.53 22.43 1.67
C ILE A 9 -60.95 21.03 1.59
N LEU A 10 -59.65 20.89 1.31
CA LEU A 10 -58.85 19.67 1.58
C LEU A 10 -57.36 19.77 1.17
N LEU A 11 -56.82 20.96 0.89
CA LEU A 11 -55.37 21.12 0.61
C LEU A 11 -54.67 22.14 1.53
N GLY A 12 -55.31 22.49 2.66
CA GLY A 12 -54.80 23.48 3.62
C GLY A 12 -54.62 22.94 5.05
N GLY A 13 -54.51 21.61 5.23
CA GLY A 13 -54.67 21.00 6.56
C GLY A 13 -53.82 19.76 6.86
N LEU A 14 -52.71 19.54 6.17
CA LEU A 14 -51.74 18.51 6.55
C LEU A 14 -50.37 19.14 6.87
N ILE A 15 -50.42 20.06 7.83
CA ILE A 15 -49.30 20.34 8.73
C ILE A 15 -49.23 19.12 9.68
N TYR A 16 -48.67 18.03 9.17
CA TYR A 16 -48.15 16.91 9.96
C TYR A 16 -46.94 16.38 9.20
N LEU A 17 -45.95 17.27 9.00
CA LEU A 17 -44.58 16.82 8.87
C LEU A 17 -44.22 16.19 10.21
N SER A 18 -44.26 14.87 10.23
CA SER A 18 -43.55 14.02 11.16
C SER A 18 -42.15 14.57 11.44
N PRO A 19 -41.63 14.47 12.69
CA PRO A 19 -40.23 14.73 12.97
C PRO A 19 -39.41 13.56 12.40
N SER A 20 -39.25 13.57 11.07
CA SER A 20 -38.12 12.94 10.39
C SER A 20 -36.97 13.95 10.23
N GLU A 21 -36.96 14.97 11.07
CA GLU A 21 -35.73 15.58 11.58
C GLU A 21 -35.43 14.77 12.85
N VAL A 22 -34.37 14.02 13.01
CA VAL A 22 -33.03 14.15 12.48
C VAL A 22 -32.46 12.74 12.53
N ILE A 23 -32.47 12.01 11.40
CA ILE A 23 -31.40 11.04 11.17
C ILE A 23 -30.17 11.91 10.93
N ALA A 24 -29.64 12.48 12.02
CA ALA A 24 -28.22 12.76 12.12
C ALA A 24 -27.64 11.38 12.01
N GLN A 25 -27.41 11.00 10.75
CA GLN A 25 -26.38 10.12 10.32
C GLN A 25 -25.25 10.38 11.30
N SER A 26 -25.14 9.52 12.31
CA SER A 26 -23.87 9.26 12.93
C SER A 26 -23.06 8.74 11.75
N VAL A 27 -22.48 9.68 11.02
CA VAL A 27 -21.35 9.43 10.15
C VAL A 27 -20.33 8.95 11.15
N SER A 28 -20.38 7.65 11.43
CA SER A 28 -19.28 6.92 12.02
C SER A 28 -18.08 7.37 11.22
N THR A 29 -17.27 8.19 11.87
CA THR A 29 -15.99 8.70 11.40
C THR A 29 -14.99 7.54 11.37
N SER A 30 -15.32 6.51 10.59
CA SER A 30 -14.53 5.30 10.38
C SER A 30 -14.73 4.75 8.96
N ALA A 31 -15.31 5.52 8.04
CA ALA A 31 -15.21 5.23 6.62
C ALA A 31 -13.86 5.76 6.14
N VAL A 32 -12.84 4.90 6.16
CA VAL A 32 -11.59 5.14 5.42
C VAL A 32 -11.98 5.54 4.01
N ASP A 33 -11.60 6.75 3.59
CA ASP A 33 -11.99 7.30 2.29
C ASP A 33 -11.63 6.32 1.17
N ALA A 34 -12.47 6.22 0.13
CA ALA A 34 -12.25 5.28 -0.98
C ALA A 34 -10.86 5.45 -1.63
N LYS A 35 -10.30 6.67 -1.66
CA LYS A 35 -8.94 6.93 -2.16
C LYS A 35 -7.88 6.35 -1.23
N THR A 36 -8.11 6.33 0.08
CA THR A 36 -7.21 5.72 1.07
C THR A 36 -7.24 4.21 0.95
N GLN A 37 -8.41 3.59 0.76
CA GLN A 37 -8.50 2.15 0.46
C GLN A 37 -7.79 1.77 -0.84
N GLU A 38 -7.97 2.56 -1.91
CA GLU A 38 -7.28 2.34 -3.19
C GLU A 38 -5.75 2.45 -3.05
N LYS A 39 -5.25 3.44 -2.29
CA LYS A 39 -3.83 3.60 -1.99
C LYS A 39 -3.30 2.46 -1.14
N LEU A 40 -4.09 1.96 -0.20
CA LEU A 40 -3.72 0.83 0.65
C LEU A 40 -3.53 -0.45 -0.16
N GLU A 41 -4.44 -0.72 -1.09
CA GLU A 41 -4.35 -1.90 -1.94
C GLU A 41 -3.17 -1.82 -2.91
N LYS A 42 -2.95 -0.65 -3.52
CA LYS A 42 -1.75 -0.38 -4.34
C LYS A 42 -0.46 -0.56 -3.52
N SER A 43 -0.48 -0.15 -2.25
CA SER A 43 0.66 -0.30 -1.33
C SER A 43 0.94 -1.76 -1.02
N LYS A 44 -0.08 -2.61 -0.79
CA LYS A 44 0.10 -4.05 -0.59
C LYS A 44 0.71 -4.73 -1.81
N ILE A 45 0.20 -4.43 -3.01
CA ILE A 45 0.76 -4.96 -4.27
C ILE A 45 2.22 -4.51 -4.45
N GLN A 46 2.52 -3.26 -4.11
CA GLN A 46 3.88 -2.74 -4.19
C GLN A 46 4.82 -3.37 -3.15
N LEU A 47 4.32 -3.64 -1.96
CA LEU A 47 5.05 -4.35 -0.90
C LEU A 47 5.46 -5.74 -1.40
N GLU A 48 4.54 -6.51 -1.96
CA GLU A 48 4.82 -7.84 -2.52
C GLU A 48 5.92 -7.78 -3.60
N LYS A 49 5.83 -6.82 -4.53
CA LYS A 49 6.85 -6.60 -5.57
C LYS A 49 8.22 -6.28 -5.00
N TYR A 50 8.28 -5.46 -3.94
CA TYR A 50 9.54 -5.11 -3.29
C TYR A 50 10.12 -6.28 -2.49
N THR A 51 9.28 -7.05 -1.81
CA THR A 51 9.70 -8.27 -1.10
C THR A 51 10.27 -9.30 -2.07
N GLU A 52 9.63 -9.53 -3.22
CA GLU A 52 10.16 -10.45 -4.23
C GLU A 52 11.46 -9.93 -4.86
N SER A 53 11.55 -8.62 -5.10
CA SER A 53 12.78 -7.99 -5.59
C SER A 53 13.93 -8.10 -4.58
N HIS A 54 13.62 -7.95 -3.29
CA HIS A 54 14.56 -8.12 -2.18
C HIS A 54 15.07 -9.56 -2.12
N ARG A 55 14.16 -10.54 -2.13
CA ARG A 55 14.50 -11.97 -2.16
C ARG A 55 15.45 -12.29 -3.30
N LYS A 56 15.15 -11.85 -4.53
CA LYS A 56 16.02 -12.04 -5.70
C LYS A 56 17.38 -11.36 -5.54
N ALA A 57 17.42 -10.17 -4.95
CA ALA A 57 18.67 -9.43 -4.74
C ALA A 57 19.58 -10.13 -3.72
N VAL A 58 18.99 -10.64 -2.62
CA VAL A 58 19.68 -11.45 -1.61
C VAL A 58 20.22 -12.74 -2.24
N GLU A 59 19.40 -13.47 -2.99
CA GLU A 59 19.82 -14.70 -3.67
C GLU A 59 20.99 -14.44 -4.64
N LYS A 60 20.95 -13.33 -5.38
CA LYS A 60 22.02 -12.93 -6.30
C LYS A 60 23.32 -12.58 -5.55
N LEU A 61 23.22 -11.90 -4.40
CA LEU A 61 24.39 -11.61 -3.56
C LEU A 61 25.00 -12.91 -3.01
N ALA A 62 24.16 -13.82 -2.50
CA ALA A 62 24.59 -15.12 -1.99
C ALA A 62 25.32 -15.94 -3.07
N LYS A 63 24.78 -16.03 -4.29
CA LYS A 63 25.46 -16.68 -5.43
C LYS A 63 26.80 -16.02 -5.75
N THR A 64 26.85 -14.68 -5.76
CA THR A 64 28.10 -13.95 -6.03
C THR A 64 29.16 -14.24 -4.96
N ARG A 65 28.75 -14.34 -3.70
CA ARG A 65 29.63 -14.65 -2.59
C ARG A 65 30.14 -16.09 -2.62
N ALA A 66 29.26 -17.06 -2.88
CA ALA A 66 29.64 -18.46 -3.04
C ALA A 66 30.66 -18.65 -4.17
N ASP A 67 30.45 -18.01 -5.33
CA ASP A 67 31.39 -18.05 -6.45
C ASP A 67 32.73 -17.39 -6.11
N TYR A 68 32.69 -16.26 -5.40
CA TYR A 68 33.88 -15.57 -4.92
C TYR A 68 34.68 -16.47 -3.97
N ASP A 69 34.05 -17.01 -2.94
CA ASP A 69 34.69 -17.84 -1.92
C ASP A 69 35.31 -19.10 -2.56
N LYS A 70 34.59 -19.75 -3.49
CA LYS A 70 35.09 -20.90 -4.24
C LYS A 70 36.33 -20.57 -5.08
N LYS A 71 36.33 -19.45 -5.79
CA LYS A 71 37.48 -19.03 -6.63
C LYS A 71 38.65 -18.54 -5.79
N ASN A 72 38.36 -17.85 -4.69
CA ASN A 72 39.37 -17.33 -3.75
C ASN A 72 40.10 -18.48 -3.06
N ALA A 73 39.36 -19.47 -2.55
CA ALA A 73 39.93 -20.67 -1.94
C ALA A 73 40.79 -21.49 -2.92
N ALA A 74 40.43 -21.48 -4.21
CA ALA A 74 41.20 -22.16 -5.25
C ALA A 74 42.43 -21.34 -5.74
N GLY A 75 42.69 -20.15 -5.18
CA GLY A 75 43.78 -19.26 -5.62
C GLY A 75 43.60 -18.71 -7.03
N LYS A 76 42.37 -18.75 -7.58
CA LYS A 76 42.07 -18.38 -8.98
C LYS A 76 41.71 -16.90 -9.16
N LEU A 77 41.85 -16.09 -8.12
CA LEU A 77 41.54 -14.66 -8.18
C LEU A 77 42.83 -13.84 -8.07
N SER A 78 43.01 -12.90 -8.99
CA SER A 78 44.03 -11.87 -8.84
C SER A 78 43.58 -10.82 -7.82
N PRO A 79 44.50 -10.01 -7.25
CA PRO A 79 44.14 -8.90 -6.37
C PRO A 79 43.11 -7.94 -7.00
N ASN A 80 43.23 -7.68 -8.30
CA ASN A 80 42.30 -6.82 -9.05
C ASN A 80 40.90 -7.45 -9.15
N ASP A 81 40.82 -8.77 -9.35
CA ASP A 81 39.54 -9.49 -9.38
C ASP A 81 38.86 -9.47 -8.01
N VAL A 82 39.64 -9.66 -6.94
CA VAL A 82 39.14 -9.57 -5.56
C VAL A 82 38.53 -8.19 -5.31
N GLU A 83 39.23 -7.12 -5.68
CA GLU A 83 38.72 -5.76 -5.52
C GLU A 83 37.42 -5.53 -6.31
N LYS A 84 37.40 -5.95 -7.59
CA LYS A 84 36.24 -5.78 -8.48
C LYS A 84 35.02 -6.54 -7.98
N ILE A 85 35.19 -7.78 -7.55
CA ILE A 85 34.10 -8.61 -7.03
C ILE A 85 33.62 -8.06 -5.68
N THR A 86 34.51 -7.62 -4.81
CA THR A 86 34.16 -6.98 -3.54
C THR A 86 33.35 -5.71 -3.74
N LYS A 87 33.78 -4.84 -4.67
CA LYS A 87 33.00 -3.64 -5.08
C LYS A 87 31.62 -4.00 -5.60
N LYS A 88 31.50 -5.08 -6.39
CA LYS A 88 30.21 -5.58 -6.91
C LYS A 88 29.30 -6.05 -5.77
N MET A 89 29.81 -6.86 -4.84
CA MET A 89 29.07 -7.31 -3.65
C MET A 89 28.63 -6.13 -2.77
N GLY A 90 29.48 -5.11 -2.61
CA GLY A 90 29.13 -3.87 -1.92
C GLY A 90 27.97 -3.12 -2.58
N LYS A 91 27.97 -3.01 -3.91
CA LYS A 91 26.85 -2.40 -4.66
C LYS A 91 25.55 -3.21 -4.51
N GLN A 92 25.64 -4.54 -4.55
CA GLN A 92 24.47 -5.41 -4.34
C GLN A 92 23.90 -5.25 -2.92
N SER A 93 24.77 -5.21 -1.90
CA SER A 93 24.38 -4.99 -0.50
C SER A 93 23.67 -3.65 -0.31
N LYS A 94 24.21 -2.56 -0.90
CA LYS A 94 23.54 -1.25 -0.88
C LYS A 94 22.17 -1.26 -1.57
N SER A 95 22.01 -2.06 -2.62
CA SER A 95 20.71 -2.21 -3.30
C SER A 95 19.69 -2.92 -2.40
N ILE A 96 20.12 -3.96 -1.68
CA ILE A 96 19.29 -4.69 -0.72
C ILE A 96 18.84 -3.75 0.40
N GLU A 97 19.77 -2.99 0.99
CA GLU A 97 19.46 -2.02 2.05
C GLU A 97 18.43 -0.95 1.60
N LYS A 98 18.52 -0.49 0.35
CA LYS A 98 17.52 0.43 -0.22
C LYS A 98 16.15 -0.22 -0.38
N LEU A 99 16.09 -1.50 -0.74
CA LEU A 99 14.85 -2.25 -0.82
C LEU A 99 14.25 -2.46 0.58
N ASP A 100 15.07 -2.84 1.57
CA ASP A 100 14.63 -2.97 2.98
C ASP A 100 14.01 -1.67 3.50
N LYS A 101 14.66 -0.52 3.23
CA LYS A 101 14.13 0.79 3.62
C LYS A 101 12.78 1.09 2.96
N LYS A 102 12.59 0.70 1.69
CA LYS A 102 11.31 0.88 0.98
C LYS A 102 10.23 -0.02 1.55
N ILE A 103 10.54 -1.30 1.79
CA ILE A 103 9.64 -2.29 2.39
C ILE A 103 9.16 -1.77 3.74
N ARG A 104 10.08 -1.40 4.65
CA ARG A 104 9.73 -0.89 5.99
C ARG A 104 8.82 0.34 5.94
N LYS A 105 9.08 1.29 5.05
CA LYS A 105 8.22 2.48 4.87
C LYS A 105 6.82 2.11 4.40
N LEU A 106 6.71 1.16 3.48
CA LEU A 106 5.42 0.66 2.98
C LEU A 106 4.66 -0.13 4.04
N GLU A 107 5.33 -1.00 4.80
CA GLU A 107 4.74 -1.72 5.93
C GLU A 107 4.23 -0.76 7.00
N GLU A 108 5.00 0.29 7.31
CA GLU A 108 4.57 1.33 8.26
C GLU A 108 3.35 2.10 7.75
N TYR A 109 3.32 2.45 6.46
CA TYR A 109 2.16 3.10 5.85
C TYR A 109 0.93 2.20 5.91
N ILE A 110 1.05 0.93 5.52
CA ILE A 110 -0.06 -0.03 5.54
C ILE A 110 -0.56 -0.21 6.97
N ARG A 111 0.32 -0.40 7.95
CA ARG A 111 -0.05 -0.57 9.37
C ARG A 111 -0.76 0.65 9.96
N LYS A 112 -0.40 1.87 9.54
CA LYS A 112 -1.04 3.12 10.01
C LYS A 112 -2.40 3.38 9.38
N ASN A 113 -2.70 2.75 8.25
CA ASN A 113 -3.91 3.03 7.45
C ASN A 113 -4.80 1.80 7.24
N SER A 114 -4.42 0.62 7.77
CA SER A 114 -5.24 -0.62 7.77
C SER A 114 -6.10 -0.71 9.01
#